data_AF-A0A5H2YB10-F1
#
_entry.id   AF-A0A5H2YB10-F1
#
_cell.length_a   1.000
_cell.length_b   1.000
_cell.length_c   1.000
_cell.angle_alpha   90.00
_cell.angle_beta   90.00
_cell.angle_gamma   90.00
#
_symmetry.space_group_name_H-M   'P 1'
#
loop_
_entity.id
_entity.type
_entity.pdbx_description
1 polymer ?
#
loop_
_entity_poly.entity_id
_entity_poly.type
_entity_poly.pdbx_seq_one_letter_code
_entity_poly.pdbx_strand_id
1 'polypeptide(L)'
;MKAATSGSARRRTAPVFVALVGLYGLLLLPGLFFPAYLDSPLGLLAAIPYLSIYLFHALGLPGLLQHDGACGWGWCAPSLAGWVFLLLLWGGLAWLAARGLCSLLPPRD
;
A
#
# COMPACT_ATOMS: atom_id res chain seq x y z
N MET A 1 17.34 -13.02 -28.57
CA MET A 1 17.66 -13.24 -27.14
C MET A 1 16.81 -12.32 -26.27
N LYS A 2 15.66 -12.75 -25.74
CA LYS A 2 14.80 -11.91 -24.85
C LYS A 2 13.96 -12.68 -23.82
N ALA A 3 14.05 -14.02 -23.79
CA ALA A 3 13.21 -14.86 -22.94
C ALA A 3 13.83 -15.24 -21.58
N ALA A 4 15.16 -15.18 -21.45
CA ALA A 4 15.86 -15.60 -20.22
C ALA A 4 15.83 -14.55 -19.08
N THR A 5 15.40 -13.31 -19.35
CA THR A 5 15.43 -12.19 -18.41
C THR A 5 14.19 -12.07 -17.52
N SER A 6 13.07 -12.73 -17.83
CA SER A 6 11.83 -12.60 -17.03
C SER A 6 11.88 -13.37 -15.70
N GLY A 7 12.55 -14.52 -15.68
CA GLY A 7 12.66 -15.38 -14.49
C GLY A 7 13.59 -14.80 -13.43
N SER A 8 14.71 -14.20 -13.84
CA SER A 8 15.68 -13.59 -12.91
C SER A 8 15.15 -12.28 -12.31
N ALA A 9 14.50 -11.45 -13.12
CA ALA A 9 13.85 -10.22 -12.65
C ALA A 9 12.75 -10.52 -11.64
N ARG A 10 11.86 -11.49 -11.92
CA ARG A 10 10.79 -11.90 -11.00
C ARG A 10 11.34 -12.47 -9.68
N ARG A 11 12.43 -13.26 -9.73
CA ARG A 11 13.11 -13.79 -8.53
C ARG A 11 13.71 -12.69 -7.66
N ARG A 12 14.20 -11.59 -8.24
CA ARG A 12 14.74 -10.44 -7.50
C ARG A 12 13.68 -9.48 -6.97
N THR A 13 12.56 -9.31 -7.69
CA THR A 13 11.47 -8.40 -7.30
C THR A 13 10.72 -8.88 -6.06
N ALA A 14 10.41 -10.18 -5.98
CA ALA A 14 9.61 -10.72 -4.87
C ALA A 14 10.18 -10.40 -3.47
N PRO A 15 11.48 -10.63 -3.17
CA PRO A 15 12.03 -10.29 -1.85
C PRO A 15 12.02 -8.78 -1.58
N VAL A 16 12.26 -7.93 -2.59
CA VAL A 16 12.18 -6.46 -2.43
C VAL A 16 10.74 -6.02 -2.15
N PHE A 17 9.77 -6.58 -2.85
CA PHE A 17 8.35 -6.34 -2.60
C PHE A 17 7.95 -6.73 -1.18
N VAL A 18 8.34 -7.94 -0.73
CA VAL A 18 8.07 -8.39 0.64
C VAL A 18 8.73 -7.47 1.67
N ALA A 19 9.96 -7.00 1.41
CA ALA A 19 10.62 -6.05 2.28
C ALA A 19 9.88 -4.70 2.35
N LEU A 20 9.39 -4.16 1.23
CA LEU A 20 8.59 -2.93 1.21
C LEU A 20 7.29 -3.08 2.00
N VAL A 21 6.55 -4.16 1.78
CA VAL A 21 5.31 -4.45 2.52
C VAL A 21 5.59 -4.66 4.01
N GLY A 22 6.65 -5.39 4.34
CA GLY A 22 7.07 -5.64 5.72
C GLY A 22 7.50 -4.38 6.46
N LEU A 23 8.26 -3.50 5.81
CA LEU A 23 8.65 -2.19 6.36
C LEU A 23 7.43 -1.29 6.59
N TYR A 24 6.47 -1.28 5.65
CA TYR A 24 5.22 -0.55 5.83
C TYR A 24 4.39 -1.11 7.01
N GLY A 25 4.31 -2.44 7.14
CA GLY A 25 3.68 -3.07 8.30
C GLY A 25 4.38 -2.71 9.63
N LEU A 26 5.71 -2.69 9.64
CA LEU A 26 6.50 -2.27 10.81
C LEU A 26 6.26 -0.80 11.16
N LEU A 27 6.09 0.07 10.16
CA LEU A 27 5.74 1.47 10.36
C LEU A 27 4.36 1.64 11.00
N LEU A 28 3.39 0.79 10.65
CA LEU A 28 2.05 0.81 11.25
C LEU A 28 1.98 0.20 12.65
N LEU A 29 2.93 -0.69 12.98
CA LEU A 29 2.91 -1.48 14.21
C LEU A 29 2.75 -0.67 15.50
N PRO A 30 3.42 0.49 15.70
CA PRO A 30 3.25 1.29 16.92
C PRO A 30 1.82 1.82 17.09
N GLY A 31 1.11 2.09 15.99
CA GLY A 31 -0.27 2.55 16.02
C GLY A 31 -1.26 1.56 16.66
N LEU A 32 -0.89 0.28 16.76
CA LEU A 32 -1.69 -0.74 17.46
C LEU A 32 -1.59 -0.64 18.99
N PHE A 33 -0.51 -0.04 19.51
CA PHE A 33 -0.24 0.06 20.94
C PHE A 33 -0.34 1.50 21.47
N PHE A 34 -0.09 2.48 20.62
CA PHE A 34 -0.03 3.89 20.97
C PHE A 34 -0.95 4.70 20.02
N PRO A 35 -2.21 4.99 20.42
CA PRO A 35 -3.16 5.68 19.55
C PRO A 35 -2.65 7.03 19.03
N ALA A 36 -1.95 7.79 19.88
CA ALA A 36 -1.33 9.07 19.53
C ALA A 36 -0.22 8.97 18.46
N TYR A 37 0.26 7.78 18.13
CA TYR A 37 1.23 7.58 17.04
C TYR A 37 0.64 7.98 15.68
N LEU A 38 -0.66 7.78 15.48
CA LEU A 38 -1.32 8.11 14.21
C LEU A 38 -1.42 9.62 13.98
N ASP A 39 -1.34 10.43 15.05
CA ASP A 39 -1.29 11.89 14.98
C ASP A 39 0.12 12.42 14.67
N SER A 40 1.13 11.55 14.63
CA SER A 40 2.49 11.93 14.25
C SER A 40 2.62 12.14 12.73
N PRO A 41 3.61 12.92 12.26
CA PRO A 41 3.89 13.04 10.83
C PRO A 41 4.11 11.69 10.13
N LEU A 42 4.72 10.72 10.84
CA LEU A 42 4.89 9.35 10.33
C LEU A 42 3.57 8.59 10.24
N GLY A 43 2.69 8.73 11.24
CA GLY A 43 1.34 8.16 11.22
C GLY A 43 0.51 8.69 10.07
N LEU A 44 0.58 10.00 9.82
CA LEU A 44 -0.12 10.64 8.70
C LEU A 44 0.38 10.15 7.34
N LEU A 45 1.71 10.00 7.17
CA LEU A 45 2.29 9.41 5.96
C LEU A 45 1.87 7.95 5.78
N ALA A 46 1.84 7.18 6.87
CA ALA A 46 1.41 5.79 6.84
C ALA A 46 -0.09 5.64 6.51
N ALA A 47 -0.89 6.68 6.76
CA ALA A 47 -2.31 6.75 6.41
C ALA A 47 -2.57 7.11 4.93
N ILE A 48 -1.56 7.44 4.12
CA ILE A 48 -1.74 7.78 2.69
C ILE A 48 -2.51 6.70 1.92
N PRO A 49 -2.21 5.38 2.07
CA PRO A 49 -3.00 4.36 1.43
C PRO A 49 -4.47 4.42 1.82
N TYR A 50 -4.74 4.63 3.10
CA TYR A 50 -6.09 4.80 3.59
C TYR A 50 -6.77 6.03 2.97
N LEU A 51 -6.11 7.19 2.92
CA LEU A 51 -6.65 8.41 2.30
C LEU A 51 -7.01 8.23 0.82
N SER A 52 -6.27 7.40 0.09
CA SER A 52 -6.58 7.13 -1.32
C SER A 52 -8.00 6.61 -1.53
N ILE A 53 -8.56 5.85 -0.57
CA ILE A 53 -9.92 5.32 -0.71
C ILE A 53 -10.99 6.42 -0.69
N TYR A 54 -10.78 7.48 0.08
CA TYR A 54 -11.68 8.64 0.12
C TYR A 54 -11.62 9.41 -1.19
N LEU A 55 -10.42 9.55 -1.75
CA LEU A 55 -10.24 10.17 -3.05
C LEU A 55 -11.02 9.40 -4.13
N PHE A 56 -10.86 8.08 -4.21
CA PHE A 56 -11.56 7.28 -5.23
C PHE A 56 -13.07 7.21 -4.98
N HIS A 57 -13.52 7.20 -3.72
CA HIS A 57 -14.94 7.33 -3.41
C HIS A 57 -15.51 8.67 -3.87
N ALA A 58 -14.81 9.78 -3.63
CA ALA A 58 -15.20 11.11 -4.10
C ALA A 58 -15.19 11.22 -5.64
N LEU A 59 -14.36 10.44 -6.32
CA LEU A 59 -14.36 10.30 -7.78
C LEU A 59 -15.50 9.40 -8.31
N GLY A 60 -16.38 8.91 -7.42
CA GLY A 60 -17.59 8.19 -7.79
C GLY A 60 -17.44 6.68 -7.85
N LEU A 61 -16.38 6.08 -7.30
CA LEU A 61 -16.33 4.62 -7.12
C LEU A 61 -17.20 4.23 -5.89
N PRO A 62 -18.37 3.60 -6.11
CA PRO A 62 -19.29 3.29 -5.02
C PRO A 62 -18.77 2.12 -4.18
N GLY A 63 -19.27 2.01 -2.95
CA GLY A 63 -19.03 0.85 -2.09
C GLY A 63 -17.60 0.69 -1.60
N LEU A 64 -16.73 1.70 -1.72
CA LEU A 64 -15.37 1.68 -1.17
C LEU A 64 -15.35 1.92 0.35
N LEU A 65 -16.20 2.83 0.84
CA LEU A 65 -16.32 3.16 2.26
C LEU A 65 -17.55 2.48 2.87
N GLN A 66 -17.49 2.17 4.17
CA GLN A 66 -18.70 1.81 4.92
C GLN A 66 -19.64 3.01 5.00
N HIS A 67 -20.95 2.73 5.04
CA HIS A 67 -22.02 3.73 5.10
C HIS A 67 -21.92 4.80 3.99
N ASP A 68 -21.30 4.48 2.84
CA ASP A 68 -21.01 5.42 1.75
C ASP A 68 -20.39 6.75 2.23
N GLY A 69 -19.48 6.67 3.20
CA GLY A 69 -18.80 7.85 3.71
C GLY A 69 -19.55 8.60 4.82
N ALA A 70 -20.77 8.19 5.18
CA ALA A 70 -21.61 8.87 6.18
C ALA A 70 -21.27 8.52 7.64
N CYS A 71 -19.99 8.64 8.05
CA CYS A 71 -19.51 8.31 9.41
C CYS A 71 -19.40 9.53 10.35
N GLY A 72 -20.06 10.64 10.02
CA GLY A 72 -20.06 11.86 10.81
C GLY A 72 -18.68 12.53 10.86
N TRP A 73 -18.18 12.81 12.07
CA TRP A 73 -16.88 13.43 12.30
C TRP A 73 -15.70 12.44 12.27
N GLY A 74 -16.00 11.13 12.19
CA GLY A 74 -15.00 10.07 12.17
C GLY A 74 -14.59 9.68 10.75
N TRP A 75 -13.52 8.90 10.67
CA TRP A 75 -13.10 8.27 9.43
C TRP A 75 -13.90 6.97 9.25
N CYS A 76 -14.62 6.86 8.15
CA CYS A 76 -15.20 5.59 7.71
C CYS A 76 -14.12 4.53 7.45
N ALA A 77 -14.33 3.34 8.00
CA ALA A 77 -13.58 2.15 7.63
C ALA A 77 -13.82 1.79 6.15
N PRO A 78 -12.83 1.19 5.46
CA PRO A 78 -13.05 0.58 4.16
C PRO A 78 -14.09 -0.53 4.27
N SER A 79 -14.94 -0.64 3.25
CA SER A 79 -15.75 -1.84 3.05
C SER A 79 -14.86 -3.02 2.64
N LEU A 80 -15.43 -4.22 2.47
CA LEU A 80 -14.70 -5.35 1.88
C LEU A 80 -14.15 -5.02 0.48
N ALA A 81 -14.97 -4.40 -0.38
CA ALA A 81 -14.53 -3.95 -1.71
C ALA A 81 -13.44 -2.88 -1.60
N GLY A 82 -13.54 -2.01 -0.59
CA GLY A 82 -12.52 -1.01 -0.26
C GLY A 82 -11.17 -1.62 0.11
N TRP A 83 -11.15 -2.63 0.98
CA TRP A 83 -9.93 -3.36 1.32
C TRP A 83 -9.31 -4.05 0.11
N VAL A 84 -10.12 -4.71 -0.72
CA VAL A 84 -9.64 -5.32 -1.98
C VAL A 84 -9.04 -4.27 -2.91
N PHE A 85 -9.72 -3.13 -3.08
CA PHE A 85 -9.23 -2.02 -3.89
C PHE A 85 -7.86 -1.52 -3.39
N LEU A 86 -7.73 -1.28 -2.08
CA LEU A 86 -6.48 -0.82 -1.47
C LEU A 86 -5.34 -1.82 -1.68
N LEU A 87 -5.59 -3.11 -1.45
CA LEU A 87 -4.61 -4.17 -1.63
C LEU A 87 -4.14 -4.27 -3.09
N LEU A 88 -5.06 -4.15 -4.04
CA LEU A 88 -4.72 -4.21 -5.47
C LEU A 88 -3.94 -2.96 -5.91
N LEU A 89 -4.42 -1.76 -5.55
CA LEU A 89 -3.78 -0.51 -5.92
C LEU A 89 -2.37 -0.41 -5.32
N TRP A 90 -2.27 -0.49 -3.99
CA TRP A 90 -0.99 -0.30 -3.30
C TRP A 90 -0.07 -1.51 -3.41
N GLY A 91 -0.61 -2.72 -3.45
CA GLY A 91 0.18 -3.92 -3.78
C GLY A 91 0.74 -3.84 -5.20
N GLY A 92 -0.04 -3.36 -6.16
CA GLY A 92 0.41 -3.10 -7.53
C GLY A 92 1.51 -2.04 -7.59
N LEU A 93 1.31 -0.89 -6.94
CA LEU A 93 2.31 0.18 -6.87
C LEU A 93 3.60 -0.28 -6.17
N ALA A 94 3.50 -1.00 -5.05
CA ALA A 94 4.65 -1.54 -4.34
C ALA A 94 5.39 -2.59 -5.19
N TRP A 95 4.68 -3.40 -5.96
CA TRP A 95 5.30 -4.34 -6.91
C TRP A 95 6.04 -3.61 -8.04
N LEU A 96 5.43 -2.57 -8.62
CA LEU A 96 6.07 -1.74 -9.64
C LEU A 96 7.29 -1.00 -9.09
N ALA A 97 7.20 -0.48 -7.87
CA ALA A 97 8.31 0.15 -7.17
C ALA A 97 9.45 -0.85 -6.92
N ALA A 98 9.14 -2.06 -6.44
CA ALA A 98 10.13 -3.13 -6.26
C ALA A 98 10.82 -3.49 -7.58
N ARG A 99 10.06 -3.59 -8.68
CA ARG A 99 10.62 -3.80 -10.02
C ARG A 99 11.55 -2.65 -10.44
N GLY A 100 11.12 -1.41 -10.23
CA GLY A 100 11.91 -0.22 -10.53
C GLY A 100 13.22 -0.21 -9.76
N LEU A 101 13.18 -0.46 -8.46
CA LEU A 101 14.37 -0.58 -7.62
C LEU A 101 15.31 -1.68 -8.12
N CYS A 102 14.79 -2.88 -8.41
CA CYS A 102 15.61 -3.96 -8.95
C CYS A 102 16.24 -3.63 -10.32
N SER A 103 15.66 -2.71 -11.10
CA SER A 103 16.23 -2.28 -12.37
C SER A 103 17.38 -1.28 -12.22
N LEU A 104 17.47 -0.60 -11.08
CA LEU A 104 18.51 0.38 -10.75
C LEU A 104 19.65 -0.23 -9.92
N LEU A 105 19.37 -1.30 -9.19
CA LEU A 105 20.36 -1.97 -8.34
C LEU A 105 21.32 -2.82 -9.19
N PRO A 106 22.64 -2.76 -8.93
CA PRO A 106 23.61 -3.62 -9.60
C PRO A 106 23.34 -5.10 -9.29
N PRO A 107 23.78 -6.02 -10.16
CA PRO A 107 23.80 -7.45 -9.83
C PRO A 107 24.51 -7.65 -8.49
N ARG A 108 23.93 -8.47 -7.60
CA ARG A 108 24.67 -9.01 -6.47
C ARG A 108 25.31 -10.29 -6.96
N ASP A 109 26.63 -10.25 -7.06
CA ASP A 109 27.53 -11.34 -7.45
C ASP A 109 27.67 -12.35 -6.32
#